data_AF-A0A2S2NYJ5-F1
#
_entry.id   AF-A0A2S2NYJ5-F1
#
_cell.length_a   1.000
_cell.length_b   1.000
_cell.length_c   1.000
_cell.angle_alpha   90.00
_cell.angle_beta   90.00
_cell.angle_gamma   90.00
#
_symmetry.space_group_name_H-M   'P 1'
#
loop_
_entity.id
_entity.type
_entity.pdbx_description
1 polymer ?
#
loop_
_entity_poly.entity_id
_entity_poly.type
_entity_poly.pdbx_seq_one_letter_code
_entity_poly.pdbx_strand_id
1 'polypeptide(L)'
;PFTVTGVDFAGPIYIRSGLRRVAAKKAWIAVFVSFSTKAIHLELVDDLSSKSFIATLRCFMSRRGKCAKIYSDNGTNFVGAQKELVSMMKKASVDLEKEGIEWHFNPPAAPHFGGIWESAVKSMKHHLKRVIGS
;
A
#
# COMPACT_ATOMS: atom_id res chain seq x y z
N PRO A 1 -6.23 14.95 -3.42
CA PRO A 1 -6.33 13.95 -2.32
C PRO A 1 -5.09 13.02 -2.35
N PHE A 2 -4.67 12.43 -1.23
CA PHE A 2 -3.48 11.52 -1.11
C PHE A 2 -2.05 12.13 -1.14
N THR A 3 -1.88 13.45 -1.04
CA THR A 3 -0.54 14.06 -0.91
C THR A 3 0.23 13.52 0.31
N VAL A 4 -0.47 13.31 1.43
CA VAL A 4 0.02 12.61 2.62
C VAL A 4 -0.83 11.35 2.79
N THR A 5 -0.18 10.19 2.74
CA THR A 5 -0.86 8.90 2.65
C THR A 5 -0.26 7.88 3.62
N GLY A 6 -1.11 7.18 4.35
CA GLY A 6 -0.73 5.95 5.05
C GLY A 6 -1.00 4.73 4.17
N VAL A 7 -0.18 3.69 4.30
CA VAL A 7 -0.35 2.44 3.58
C VAL A 7 -0.16 1.24 4.50
N ASP A 8 -1.00 0.23 4.30
CA ASP A 8 -0.91 -1.06 4.99
C ASP A 8 -1.35 -2.20 4.08
N PHE A 9 -0.96 -3.43 4.41
CA PHE A 9 -1.40 -4.64 3.73
C PHE A 9 -2.50 -5.35 4.51
N ALA A 10 -3.62 -5.58 3.84
CA ALA A 10 -4.67 -6.45 4.34
C ALA A 10 -4.63 -7.80 3.63
N GLY A 11 -4.67 -8.89 4.39
CA GLY A 11 -4.75 -10.22 3.80
C GLY A 11 -4.43 -11.35 4.77
N PRO A 12 -4.22 -12.57 4.24
CA PRO A 12 -4.41 -12.91 2.83
C PRO A 12 -5.89 -13.02 2.43
N ILE A 13 -6.18 -12.78 1.16
CA ILE A 13 -7.42 -13.14 0.49
C ILE A 13 -7.14 -14.20 -0.59
N TYR A 14 -8.17 -14.93 -1.01
CA TYR A 14 -8.06 -15.94 -2.06
C TYR A 14 -8.85 -15.52 -3.28
N ILE A 15 -8.17 -15.38 -4.41
CA ILE A 15 -8.76 -14.98 -5.69
C ILE A 15 -8.98 -16.24 -6.52
N ARG A 16 -10.20 -16.42 -6.99
CA ARG A 16 -10.56 -17.50 -7.91
C ARG A 16 -10.56 -16.97 -9.33
N SER A 17 -9.85 -17.64 -10.22
CA SER A 17 -10.12 -17.52 -11.66
C SER A 17 -11.47 -18.19 -11.89
N GLY A 18 -12.43 -17.52 -12.54
CA GLY A 18 -13.76 -18.09 -12.83
C GLY A 18 -13.74 -19.35 -13.71
N LEU A 19 -12.55 -19.78 -14.13
CA LEU A 19 -12.28 -21.00 -14.87
C LEU A 19 -12.34 -22.24 -13.96
N ARG A 20 -13.04 -23.27 -14.43
CA ARG A 20 -13.18 -24.55 -13.73
C ARG A 20 -11.80 -25.19 -13.50
N ARG A 21 -11.59 -25.74 -12.30
CA ARG A 21 -10.36 -26.46 -11.88
C ARG A 21 -9.09 -25.60 -11.74
N VAL A 22 -9.21 -24.26 -11.76
CA VAL A 22 -8.09 -23.39 -11.37
C VAL A 22 -8.12 -23.16 -9.86
N ALA A 23 -7.03 -23.51 -9.18
CA ALA A 23 -6.91 -23.29 -7.73
C ALA A 23 -6.95 -21.80 -7.39
N ALA A 24 -7.51 -21.47 -6.23
CA ALA A 24 -7.53 -20.08 -5.77
C ALA A 24 -6.11 -19.61 -5.47
N LYS A 25 -5.73 -18.43 -5.97
CA LYS A 25 -4.44 -17.80 -5.73
C LYS A 25 -4.51 -16.94 -4.48
N LYS A 26 -3.54 -17.10 -3.58
CA LYS A 26 -3.37 -16.23 -2.41
C LYS A 26 -2.92 -14.84 -2.89
N ALA A 27 -3.54 -13.80 -2.35
CA ALA A 27 -3.21 -12.41 -2.65
C ALA A 27 -3.43 -11.53 -1.40
N TRP A 28 -3.03 -10.28 -1.51
CA TRP A 28 -3.17 -9.24 -0.50
C TRP A 28 -3.78 -7.99 -1.12
N ILE A 29 -4.21 -7.07 -0.27
CA ILE A 29 -4.72 -5.77 -0.69
C ILE A 29 -3.83 -4.71 -0.05
N ALA A 30 -3.25 -3.83 -0.85
CA ALA A 30 -2.64 -2.60 -0.37
C ALA A 30 -3.77 -1.58 -0.10
N VAL A 31 -3.85 -1.11 1.14
CA VAL A 31 -4.85 -0.15 1.59
C VAL A 31 -4.18 1.20 1.77
N PHE A 32 -4.41 2.11 0.83
CA PHE A 32 -3.91 3.48 0.87
C PHE A 32 -4.97 4.39 1.50
N VAL A 33 -4.57 5.21 2.46
CA VAL A 33 -5.47 6.12 3.18
C VAL A 33 -4.93 7.54 3.15
N SER A 34 -5.71 8.47 2.60
CA SER A 34 -5.34 9.89 2.61
C SER A 34 -5.48 10.46 4.02
N PHE A 35 -4.43 11.12 4.53
CA PHE A 35 -4.49 11.72 5.87
C PHE A 35 -5.37 12.96 5.94
N SER A 36 -5.46 13.71 4.84
CA SER A 36 -6.28 14.93 4.75
C SER A 36 -7.77 14.63 4.63
N THR A 37 -8.16 13.62 3.85
CA THR A 37 -9.58 13.37 3.51
C THR A 37 -10.15 12.08 4.08
N LYS A 38 -9.30 11.20 4.61
CA LYS A 38 -9.64 9.81 5.00
C LYS A 38 -10.18 8.96 3.85
N ALA A 39 -10.03 9.41 2.60
CA ALA A 39 -10.35 8.61 1.44
C ALA A 39 -9.47 7.36 1.39
N ILE A 40 -10.09 6.21 1.06
CA ILE A 40 -9.43 4.91 0.96
C ILE A 40 -9.30 4.54 -0.52
N HIS A 41 -8.12 4.05 -0.91
CA HIS A 41 -7.89 3.43 -2.20
C HIS A 41 -7.31 2.04 -2.00
N LEU A 42 -7.86 1.07 -2.72
CA LEU A 42 -7.52 -0.34 -2.60
C LEU A 42 -6.87 -0.79 -3.90
N GLU A 43 -5.73 -1.44 -3.79
CA GLU A 43 -5.07 -2.10 -4.92
C GLU A 43 -4.77 -3.55 -4.55
N LEU A 44 -4.95 -4.44 -5.53
CA LEU A 44 -4.67 -5.85 -5.35
C LEU A 44 -3.17 -6.13 -5.54
N VAL A 45 -2.61 -6.99 -4.69
CA VAL A 45 -1.19 -7.32 -4.71
C VAL A 45 -1.00 -8.84 -4.62
N ASP A 46 -0.16 -9.36 -5.51
CA ASP A 46 0.06 -10.81 -5.64
C ASP A 46 0.85 -11.42 -4.49
N ASP A 47 1.80 -10.68 -3.92
CA ASP A 47 2.64 -11.12 -2.80
C ASP A 47 3.10 -9.94 -1.94
N LEU A 48 3.72 -10.25 -0.80
CA LEU A 48 4.30 -9.27 0.12
C LEU A 48 5.76 -8.92 -0.23
N SER A 49 6.18 -8.99 -1.50
CA SER A 49 7.52 -8.55 -1.88
C SER A 49 7.55 -7.03 -2.10
N SER A 50 8.74 -6.45 -1.91
CA SER A 50 9.00 -5.03 -2.22
C SER A 50 8.68 -4.71 -3.68
N LYS A 51 9.01 -5.62 -4.61
CA LYS A 51 8.78 -5.44 -6.04
C LYS A 51 7.29 -5.33 -6.38
N SER A 52 6.49 -6.24 -5.82
CA SER A 52 5.03 -6.20 -5.98
C SER A 52 4.42 -4.94 -5.37
N PHE A 53 4.96 -4.48 -4.23
CA PHE A 53 4.53 -3.22 -3.65
C PHE A 53 4.90 -2.00 -4.50
N ILE A 54 6.11 -1.92 -5.06
CA ILE A 54 6.50 -0.81 -5.94
C ILE A 54 5.62 -0.77 -7.19
N ALA A 55 5.32 -1.92 -7.81
CA ALA A 55 4.41 -1.98 -8.94
C ALA A 55 3.02 -1.45 -8.56
N THR A 56 2.52 -1.85 -7.40
CA THR A 56 1.25 -1.38 -6.83
C THR A 56 1.26 0.13 -6.56
N LEU A 57 2.35 0.65 -5.98
CA LEU A 57 2.51 2.07 -5.68
C LEU A 57 2.49 2.90 -6.97
N ARG A 58 3.10 2.42 -8.05
CA ARG A 58 3.04 3.07 -9.37
C ARG A 58 1.61 3.11 -9.93
N CYS A 59 0.86 2.01 -9.83
CA CYS A 59 -0.56 1.98 -10.22
C CYS A 59 -1.39 2.99 -9.44
N PHE A 60 -1.23 3.02 -8.11
CA PHE A 60 -1.90 3.96 -7.24
C PHE A 60 -1.56 5.42 -7.62
N MET A 61 -0.28 5.76 -7.77
CA MET A 61 0.14 7.13 -8.11
C MET A 61 -0.27 7.54 -9.52
N SER A 62 -0.35 6.61 -10.46
CA SER A 62 -0.91 6.86 -11.80
C SER A 62 -2.39 7.26 -11.73
N ARG A 63 -3.17 6.66 -10.81
CA ARG A 63 -4.60 6.95 -10.64
C ARG A 63 -4.90 8.15 -9.74
N ARG A 64 -4.07 8.38 -8.70
CA ARG A 64 -4.36 9.34 -7.61
C ARG A 64 -3.42 10.54 -7.59
N GLY A 65 -2.37 10.53 -8.41
CA GLY A 65 -1.28 11.49 -8.38
C GLY A 65 -0.15 11.07 -7.44
N LYS A 66 0.99 11.74 -7.57
CA LYS A 66 2.18 11.52 -6.76
C LYS A 66 1.94 11.91 -5.29
N CYS A 67 2.36 11.05 -4.36
CA CYS A 67 2.41 11.41 -2.94
C CYS A 67 3.62 12.29 -2.66
N ALA A 68 3.47 13.24 -1.74
CA ALA A 68 4.62 13.92 -1.12
C ALA A 68 5.16 13.10 0.05
N LYS A 69 4.27 12.50 0.86
CA LYS A 69 4.63 11.73 2.05
C LYS A 69 3.90 10.38 2.13
N ILE A 70 4.63 9.33 2.47
CA ILE A 70 4.11 7.98 2.72
C ILE A 70 4.43 7.58 4.16
N TYR A 71 3.43 7.00 4.85
CA TYR A 71 3.54 6.43 6.19
C TYR A 71 3.24 4.93 6.12
N SER A 72 4.09 4.09 6.71
CA SER A 72 3.88 2.64 6.79
C SER A 72 4.44 2.05 8.09
N ASP A 73 4.11 0.79 8.37
CA ASP A 73 4.84 0.01 9.36
C ASP A 73 6.26 -0.38 8.87
N ASN A 74 7.05 -1.01 9.74
CA ASN A 74 8.41 -1.49 9.43
C ASN A 74 8.42 -2.83 8.68
N GLY A 75 7.35 -3.19 7.98
CA GLY A 75 7.31 -4.39 7.13
C GLY A 75 8.48 -4.40 6.16
N THR A 76 9.14 -5.56 6.03
CA THR A 76 10.37 -5.71 5.22
C THR A 76 10.14 -5.38 3.74
N ASN A 77 8.93 -5.59 3.27
CA ASN A 77 8.41 -5.18 1.96
C ASN A 77 8.43 -3.66 1.77
N PHE A 78 8.01 -2.89 2.78
CA PHE A 78 8.01 -1.43 2.72
C PHE A 78 9.42 -0.86 2.88
N VAL A 79 10.20 -1.40 3.82
CA VAL A 79 11.61 -1.03 4.01
C VAL A 79 12.42 -1.31 2.74
N GLY A 80 12.22 -2.47 2.11
CA GLY A 80 12.87 -2.80 0.85
C GLY A 80 12.42 -1.88 -0.29
N ALA A 81 11.12 -1.58 -0.39
CA ALA A 81 10.59 -0.70 -1.42
C ALA A 81 11.13 0.73 -1.31
N GLN A 82 11.21 1.28 -0.09
CA GLN A 82 11.78 2.60 0.16
C GLN A 82 13.25 2.67 -0.29
N LYS A 83 14.06 1.65 0.04
CA LYS A 83 15.46 1.55 -0.42
C LYS A 83 15.58 1.50 -1.93
N GLU A 84 14.76 0.69 -2.59
CA GLU A 84 14.76 0.55 -4.05
C GLU A 84 14.34 1.85 -4.75
N LEU A 85 13.31 2.53 -4.25
CA LEU A 85 12.87 3.83 -4.77
C LEU A 85 13.96 4.91 -4.65
N VAL A 86 14.62 5.00 -3.50
CA VAL A 86 15.76 5.92 -3.32
C VAL A 86 16.89 5.60 -4.30
N SER A 87 17.19 4.31 -4.53
CA SER A 87 18.19 3.90 -5.51
C SER A 87 17.81 4.30 -6.94
N MET A 88 16.55 4.12 -7.33
CA MET A 88 16.04 4.51 -8.64
C MET A 88 16.11 6.03 -8.86
N MET A 89 15.72 6.83 -7.87
CA MET A 89 15.78 8.29 -7.95
C MET A 89 17.21 8.80 -8.09
N LYS A 90 18.16 8.24 -7.34
CA LYS A 90 19.59 8.56 -7.48
C LYS A 90 20.12 8.28 -8.88
N LYS A 91 19.75 7.15 -9.47
CA LYS A 91 20.17 6.78 -10.84
C LYS A 91 19.57 7.69 -11.91
N ALA A 92 18.39 8.25 -11.66
CA ALA A 92 17.72 9.16 -12.58
C ALA A 92 18.24 10.61 -12.50
N SER A 93 19.25 10.89 -11.67
CA SER A 93 19.81 12.23 -11.44
C SER A 93 18.76 13.27 -11.01
N VAL A 94 17.67 12.79 -10.41
CA VAL A 94 16.59 13.63 -9.91
C VAL A 94 17.01 14.19 -8.56
N ASP A 95 16.87 15.51 -8.38
CA ASP A 95 17.13 16.20 -7.12
C ASP A 95 16.17 15.63 -6.05
N LEU A 96 16.72 14.76 -5.18
CA LEU A 96 15.97 14.01 -4.18
C LEU A 96 15.17 14.93 -3.24
N GLU A 97 15.64 16.17 -3.04
CA GLU A 97 15.01 17.15 -2.17
C GLU A 97 13.76 17.79 -2.77
N LYS A 98 13.64 17.85 -4.11
CA LYS A 98 12.52 18.53 -4.80
C LYS A 98 11.48 17.57 -5.36
N GLU A 99 11.89 16.36 -5.67
CA GLU A 99 11.07 15.36 -6.38
C GLU A 99 10.95 14.04 -5.61
N GLY A 100 11.55 13.92 -4.42
CA GLY A 100 11.48 12.71 -3.59
C GLY A 100 10.12 12.51 -2.92
N ILE A 101 9.76 11.24 -2.69
CA ILE A 101 8.68 10.88 -1.77
C ILE A 101 9.31 10.75 -0.38
N GLU A 102 8.88 11.57 0.58
CA GLU A 102 9.29 11.42 1.97
C GLU A 102 8.62 10.19 2.58
N TRP A 103 9.41 9.26 3.09
CA TRP A 103 8.89 8.03 3.68
C TRP A 103 9.13 8.01 5.18
N HIS A 104 8.04 7.79 5.92
CA HIS A 104 8.05 7.67 7.36
C HIS A 104 7.64 6.26 7.77
N PHE A 105 8.49 5.63 8.57
CA PHE A 105 8.17 4.38 9.22
C PHE A 105 7.66 4.64 10.64
N ASN A 106 6.69 3.86 11.08
CA ASN A 106 6.24 3.94 12.47
C ASN A 106 7.40 3.63 13.43
N PRO A 107 7.53 4.36 14.55
CA PRO A 107 8.42 3.95 15.62
C PRO A 107 8.05 2.53 16.09
N PRO A 108 9.04 1.65 16.36
CA PRO A 108 8.77 0.26 16.76
C PRO A 108 7.82 0.09 17.96
N ALA A 109 7.77 1.09 18.85
CA ALA A 109 6.96 1.11 20.06
C ALA A 109 5.68 1.97 19.94
N ALA A 110 5.31 2.41 18.74
CA ALA A 110 4.21 3.36 18.55
C ALA A 110 3.12 2.84 17.59
N PRO A 111 2.44 1.72 17.94
CA PRO A 111 1.39 1.14 17.09
C PRO A 111 0.19 2.08 16.90
N HIS A 112 -0.01 3.05 17.81
CA HIS A 112 -1.08 4.05 17.72
C HIS A 112 -1.01 4.92 16.46
N PHE A 113 0.16 5.12 15.85
CA PHE A 113 0.27 5.81 14.55
C PHE A 113 -0.50 5.07 13.45
N GLY A 114 -0.71 3.75 13.62
CA GLY A 114 -1.43 2.92 12.67
C GLY A 114 -2.96 2.98 12.73
N GLY A 115 -3.55 3.63 13.73
CA GLY A 115 -4.99 3.58 13.95
C GLY A 115 -5.84 4.03 12.75
N ILE A 116 -5.33 4.97 11.93
CA ILE A 116 -6.04 5.45 10.73
C ILE A 116 -6.16 4.35 9.67
N TRP A 117 -5.06 3.68 9.33
CA TRP A 117 -5.10 2.62 8.31
C TRP A 117 -5.60 1.30 8.86
N GLU A 118 -5.40 0.98 10.15
CA GLU A 118 -6.06 -0.16 10.80
C GLU A 118 -7.58 -0.05 10.72
N SER A 119 -8.12 1.16 10.96
CA SER A 119 -9.54 1.45 10.80
C SER A 119 -10.00 1.28 9.35
N ALA A 120 -9.18 1.72 8.39
CA ALA A 120 -9.46 1.52 6.96
C ALA A 120 -9.45 0.03 6.57
N VAL A 121 -8.50 -0.75 7.06
CA VAL A 121 -8.41 -2.21 6.86
C VAL A 121 -9.65 -2.89 7.45
N LYS A 122 -10.07 -2.50 8.65
CA LYS A 122 -11.29 -3.02 9.29
C LYS A 122 -12.54 -2.71 8.45
N SER A 123 -12.68 -1.47 8.00
CA SER A 123 -13.78 -1.02 7.13
C SER A 123 -13.79 -1.80 5.81
N MET A 124 -12.63 -1.93 5.17
CA MET A 124 -12.48 -2.69 3.93
C MET A 124 -12.91 -4.15 4.09
N LYS A 125 -12.40 -4.86 5.13
CA LYS A 125 -12.78 -6.26 5.40
C LYS A 125 -14.29 -6.41 5.60
N HIS A 126 -14.89 -5.48 6.33
CA HIS A 126 -16.31 -5.47 6.62
C HIS A 126 -17.17 -5.32 5.36
N HIS A 127 -16.82 -4.37 4.48
CA HIS A 127 -17.57 -4.12 3.26
C HIS A 127 -17.35 -5.22 2.21
N LEU A 128 -16.11 -5.68 2.01
CA LEU A 128 -15.82 -6.75 1.05
C LEU A 128 -16.59 -8.03 1.37
N LYS A 129 -16.63 -8.44 2.65
CA LYS A 129 -17.38 -9.65 3.06
C LYS A 129 -18.87 -9.56 2.74
N ARG A 130 -19.46 -8.37 2.82
CA ARG A 130 -20.89 -8.18 2.56
C ARG A 130 -21.24 -8.09 1.09
N VAL A 131 -20.37 -7.46 0.29
CA VAL A 131 -20.62 -7.27 -1.14
C VAL A 131 -20.31 -8.54 -1.92
N ILE A 132 -19.20 -9.21 -1.60
CA ILE A 132 -18.75 -10.40 -2.33
C ILE A 132 -19.35 -11.68 -1.75
N GLY A 133 -19.72 -11.67 -0.46
CA GLY A 133 -20.13 -12.86 0.26
C GLY A 133 -18.96 -13.61 0.91
N SER A 134 -19.29 -14.66 1.64
CA SER A 134 -18.33 -15.59 2.30
C SER A 134 -17.97 -16.76 1.40
#